data_AF-A0A4U7F3F6-F1
#
_entry.id   AF-A0A4U7F3F6-F1
#
_cell.length_a   1.000
_cell.length_b   1.000
_cell.length_c   1.000
_cell.angle_alpha   90.00
_cell.angle_beta   90.00
_cell.angle_gamma   90.00
#
_symmetry.space_group_name_H-M   'P 1'
#
loop_
_entity.id
_entity.type
_entity.pdbx_description
1 polymer ?
#
loop_
_entity_poly.entity_id
_entity_poly.type
_entity_poly.pdbx_seq_one_letter_code
_entity_poly.pdbx_strand_id
1 'polypeptide(L)'
;MILATLVTDREWWPPGDTTPAYYCHWTLVAAFNCSLVATAVLTWGDLGLGGPARVAGGGLTLVGTAVFAWGARPMGSEETMGVTGDLYTGGPYAYTRNPQYLGMIAGVTGFALLSDSLLVAALAAAHVGWVLLLPRAEEPHLRAEFGEAYDWRDVARPMPFGLSEDGDGEPSGETFEWALATDDCGDCTFYEEVDGRGACAVHDARPLICQTYPFSVGSEGESRRDDGGGLGATEPMGGVVEREGLVRAHECEGLGRDISREDAEELAAALKERAVRELEEAIGVRDGYEPTDVDGVVVHDSEGQKRPDGSRVDETNT
;
A
#
# COMPACT_ATOMS: atom_id res chain seq x y z
N MET A 1 24.61 16.01 -2.35
CA MET A 1 23.29 15.35 -2.41
C MET A 1 23.50 13.85 -2.22
N ILE A 2 23.82 13.09 -3.29
CA ILE A 2 24.08 11.64 -3.22
C ILE A 2 25.00 11.22 -2.06
N LEU A 3 26.20 11.82 -1.98
CA LEU A 3 27.19 11.50 -0.95
C LEU A 3 26.77 11.89 0.47
N ALA A 4 25.95 12.93 0.63
CA ALA A 4 25.47 13.32 1.95
C ALA A 4 24.40 12.34 2.42
N THR A 5 23.43 12.02 1.57
CA THR A 5 22.34 11.09 1.91
C THR A 5 22.82 9.65 2.13
N LEU A 6 23.91 9.24 1.48
CA LEU A 6 24.49 7.92 1.72
C LEU A 6 25.44 7.86 2.92
N VAL A 7 25.93 8.98 3.47
CA VAL A 7 27.04 8.98 4.43
C VAL A 7 26.71 9.73 5.73
N THR A 8 25.64 10.52 5.80
CA THR A 8 25.29 11.25 7.01
C THR A 8 24.03 10.69 7.67
N ASP A 9 24.10 10.42 8.98
CA ASP A 9 22.95 10.08 9.84
C ASP A 9 22.01 11.29 10.10
N ARG A 10 22.18 12.40 9.38
CA ARG A 10 21.28 13.55 9.47
C ARG A 10 20.20 13.40 8.42
N GLU A 11 18.94 13.49 8.84
CA GLU A 11 17.75 13.60 7.98
C GLU A 11 17.89 14.84 7.10
N TRP A 12 18.47 14.63 5.92
CA TRP A 12 18.62 15.66 4.89
C TRP A 12 17.49 15.59 3.86
N TRP A 13 16.76 14.47 3.89
CA TRP A 13 15.55 14.20 3.13
C TRP A 13 14.64 13.28 3.97
N PRO A 14 13.33 13.56 4.06
CA PRO A 14 12.65 14.74 3.52
C PRO A 14 13.13 16.04 4.21
N PRO A 15 13.21 17.18 3.50
CA PRO A 15 13.71 18.45 4.07
C PRO A 15 12.79 19.02 5.16
N GLY A 16 11.56 18.54 5.26
CA GLY A 16 10.59 18.93 6.29
C GLY A 16 10.22 20.41 6.19
N ASP A 17 10.03 21.03 7.35
CA ASP A 17 9.72 22.45 7.50
C ASP A 17 10.57 23.37 6.61
N THR A 18 10.03 24.55 6.26
CA THR A 18 10.66 25.57 5.40
C THR A 18 11.90 26.23 6.03
N THR A 19 12.92 25.43 6.33
CA THR A 19 14.19 25.78 6.96
C THR A 19 15.20 26.26 5.91
N PRO A 20 16.32 26.88 6.30
CA PRO A 20 17.39 27.20 5.35
C PRO A 20 17.93 25.98 4.60
N ALA A 21 17.87 24.78 5.19
CA ALA A 21 18.28 23.54 4.54
C ALA A 21 17.32 23.16 3.38
N TYR A 22 16.01 23.31 3.59
CA TYR A 22 14.98 23.17 2.57
C TYR A 22 15.25 24.08 1.35
N TYR A 23 15.47 25.38 1.58
CA TYR A 23 15.74 26.32 0.48
C TYR A 23 17.07 26.02 -0.23
N CYS A 24 18.09 25.61 0.52
CA CYS A 24 19.37 25.19 -0.05
C CYS A 24 19.21 23.97 -0.96
N HIS A 25 18.48 22.96 -0.51
CA HIS A 25 18.17 21.76 -1.28
C HIS A 25 17.49 22.12 -2.61
N TRP A 26 16.39 22.85 -2.57
CA TRP A 26 15.63 23.22 -3.78
C TRP A 26 16.40 24.14 -4.71
N THR A 27 17.26 25.02 -4.17
CA THR A 27 18.18 25.82 -5.00
C THR A 27 19.19 24.94 -5.73
N LEU A 28 19.75 23.92 -5.08
CA LEU A 28 20.68 22.97 -5.70
C LEU A 28 19.98 22.10 -6.75
N VAL A 29 18.76 21.64 -6.48
CA VAL A 29 17.94 20.90 -7.45
C VAL A 29 17.63 21.76 -8.68
N ALA A 30 17.23 23.02 -8.48
CA ALA A 30 16.98 23.95 -9.59
C ALA A 30 18.26 24.21 -10.40
N ALA A 31 19.40 24.44 -9.73
CA ALA A 31 20.69 24.62 -10.39
C ALA A 31 21.12 23.39 -11.20
N PHE A 32 20.89 22.18 -10.68
CA PHE A 32 21.14 20.93 -11.40
C PHE A 32 20.24 20.77 -12.62
N ASN A 33 18.93 21.03 -12.50
CA ASN A 33 18.01 20.94 -13.63
C ASN A 33 18.37 21.94 -14.74
N CYS A 34 18.69 23.18 -14.37
CA CYS A 34 19.17 24.20 -15.31
C CYS A 34 20.47 23.78 -16.00
N SER A 35 21.42 23.18 -15.26
CA SER A 35 22.67 22.72 -15.85
C SER A 35 22.46 21.52 -16.78
N LEU A 36 21.57 20.58 -16.44
CA LEU A 36 21.21 19.46 -17.30
C LEU A 36 20.64 19.93 -18.65
N VAL A 37 19.72 20.90 -18.63
CA VAL A 37 19.14 21.49 -19.84
C VAL A 37 20.19 22.28 -20.64
N ALA A 38 21.01 23.10 -19.96
CA ALA A 38 22.07 23.85 -20.62
C ALA A 38 23.09 22.91 -21.31
N THR A 39 23.47 21.82 -20.63
CA THR A 39 24.34 20.78 -21.21
C THR A 39 23.70 20.13 -22.42
N ALA A 40 22.41 19.79 -22.35
CA ALA A 40 21.70 19.21 -23.50
C ALA A 40 21.72 20.14 -24.71
N VAL A 41 21.50 21.44 -24.51
CA VAL A 41 21.57 22.44 -25.60
C VAL A 41 22.99 22.54 -26.19
N LEU A 42 24.03 22.44 -25.36
CA LEU A 42 25.42 22.61 -25.79
C LEU A 42 26.04 21.37 -26.45
N THR A 43 25.55 20.17 -26.11
CA THR A 43 26.14 18.87 -26.50
C THR A 43 25.16 18.02 -27.32
N TRP A 44 24.20 18.68 -27.96
CA TRP A 44 23.08 18.03 -28.62
C TRP A 44 23.55 17.21 -29.83
N GLY A 45 23.25 15.91 -29.85
CA GLY A 45 23.55 15.05 -31.00
C GLY A 45 24.97 14.49 -31.05
N ASP A 46 25.74 14.60 -29.96
CA ASP A 46 27.14 14.16 -29.88
C ASP A 46 27.31 12.64 -30.01
N LEU A 47 26.31 11.84 -29.64
CA LEU A 47 26.36 10.38 -29.70
C LEU A 47 25.95 9.81 -31.07
N GLY A 48 25.23 10.59 -31.89
CA GLY A 48 24.76 10.17 -33.21
C GLY A 48 23.71 9.06 -33.17
N LEU A 49 22.86 9.01 -32.14
CA LEU A 49 21.75 8.08 -32.03
C LEU A 49 20.80 8.22 -33.24
N GLY A 50 20.31 7.08 -33.72
CA GLY A 50 19.35 7.04 -34.83
C GLY A 50 18.04 7.75 -34.48
N GLY A 51 17.39 8.32 -35.51
CA GLY A 51 16.10 9.01 -35.38
C GLY A 51 15.03 8.28 -34.54
N PRO A 52 14.85 6.95 -34.68
CA PRO A 52 13.89 6.20 -33.87
C PRO A 52 14.16 6.27 -32.36
N ALA A 53 15.42 6.20 -31.92
CA ALA A 53 15.78 6.24 -30.51
C ALA A 53 15.44 7.60 -29.89
N ARG A 54 15.66 8.69 -30.64
CA ARG A 54 15.35 10.05 -30.20
C ARG A 54 13.84 10.32 -30.15
N VAL A 55 13.09 9.78 -31.11
CA VAL A 55 11.61 9.84 -31.09
C VAL A 55 11.06 9.07 -29.88
N ALA A 56 11.57 7.86 -29.61
CA ALA A 56 11.20 7.10 -28.43
C ALA A 56 11.55 7.85 -27.13
N GLY A 57 12.73 8.47 -27.07
CA GLY A 57 13.16 9.32 -25.96
C GLY A 57 12.20 10.49 -25.71
N GLY A 58 11.82 11.21 -26.76
CA GLY A 58 10.82 12.30 -26.66
C GLY A 58 9.46 11.81 -26.19
N GLY A 59 8.99 10.66 -26.69
CA GLY A 59 7.76 10.04 -26.20
C GLY A 59 7.83 9.67 -24.73
N LEU A 60 8.94 9.05 -24.30
CA LEU A 60 9.16 8.69 -22.90
C LEU A 60 9.23 9.93 -21.99
N THR A 61 9.84 11.03 -22.45
CA THR A 61 9.83 12.31 -21.72
C THR A 61 8.41 12.81 -21.49
N LEU A 62 7.58 12.82 -22.54
CA LEU A 62 6.19 13.28 -22.44
C LEU A 62 5.36 12.42 -21.48
N VAL A 63 5.50 11.09 -21.58
CA VAL A 63 4.81 10.15 -20.67
C VAL A 63 5.29 10.36 -19.23
N GLY A 64 6.60 10.46 -19.00
CA GLY A 64 7.16 10.69 -17.68
C GLY A 64 6.67 12.01 -17.06
N THR A 65 6.64 13.10 -17.83
CA THR A 65 6.08 14.38 -17.39
C THR A 65 4.58 14.27 -17.08
N ALA A 66 3.81 13.54 -17.88
CA ALA A 66 2.39 13.33 -17.63
C ALA A 66 2.14 12.53 -16.34
N VAL A 67 2.92 11.48 -16.08
CA VAL A 67 2.84 10.68 -14.86
C VAL A 67 3.26 11.51 -13.63
N PHE A 68 4.34 12.30 -13.74
CA PHE A 68 4.75 13.21 -12.65
C PHE A 68 3.64 14.21 -12.33
N ALA A 69 3.08 14.87 -13.35
CA ALA A 69 1.98 15.82 -13.17
C ALA A 69 0.74 15.13 -12.61
N TRP A 70 0.45 13.89 -12.99
CA TRP A 70 -0.65 13.12 -12.41
C TRP A 70 -0.42 12.82 -10.93
N GLY A 71 0.77 12.37 -10.55
CA GLY A 71 1.18 12.19 -9.16
C GLY A 71 1.16 13.46 -8.31
N ALA A 72 1.49 14.62 -8.90
CA ALA A 72 1.53 15.90 -8.19
C ALA A 72 0.15 16.59 -8.07
N ARG A 73 -0.85 16.19 -8.87
CA ARG A 73 -2.20 16.80 -8.86
C ARG A 73 -2.91 16.82 -7.50
N PRO A 74 -2.94 15.71 -6.72
CA PRO A 74 -3.64 15.70 -5.44
C PRO A 74 -2.88 16.45 -4.33
N MET A 75 -1.58 16.73 -4.50
CA MET A 75 -0.72 17.26 -3.45
C MET A 75 -0.60 18.79 -3.51
N GLY A 76 -0.43 19.41 -2.34
CA GLY A 76 0.06 20.77 -2.23
C GLY A 76 1.49 20.90 -2.75
N SER A 77 1.87 22.10 -3.21
CA SER A 77 3.24 22.34 -3.70
C SER A 77 4.29 22.13 -2.61
N GLU A 78 3.95 22.43 -1.35
CA GLU A 78 4.83 22.23 -0.20
C GLU A 78 5.03 20.74 0.10
N GLU A 79 3.97 19.94 -0.05
CA GLU A 79 3.99 18.49 0.14
C GLU A 79 4.85 17.79 -0.91
N THR A 80 4.70 18.20 -2.17
CA THR A 80 5.57 17.78 -3.29
C THR A 80 7.04 18.11 -3.02
N MET A 81 7.29 19.17 -2.24
CA MET A 81 8.63 19.64 -1.91
C MET A 81 9.23 19.02 -0.64
N GLY A 82 8.54 18.04 -0.04
CA GLY A 82 9.02 17.27 1.11
C GLY A 82 8.63 17.82 2.48
N VAL A 83 7.61 18.68 2.55
CA VAL A 83 6.88 18.96 3.80
C VAL A 83 5.85 17.85 3.99
N THR A 84 5.73 17.22 5.17
CA THR A 84 4.67 16.21 5.30
C THR A 84 3.29 16.87 5.36
N GLY A 85 2.35 16.31 4.61
CA GLY A 85 0.95 16.71 4.57
C GLY A 85 0.04 15.53 4.88
N ASP A 86 -1.08 15.41 4.17
CA ASP A 86 -1.98 14.26 4.33
C ASP A 86 -1.43 12.99 3.65
N LEU A 87 -1.87 11.81 4.11
CA LEU A 87 -1.55 10.55 3.47
C LEU A 87 -2.48 10.30 2.27
N TYR A 88 -1.92 10.38 1.06
CA TYR A 88 -2.65 10.14 -0.17
C TYR A 88 -2.61 8.67 -0.58
N THR A 89 -3.77 8.04 -0.58
CA THR A 89 -3.96 6.68 -1.07
C THR A 89 -4.60 6.67 -2.47
N GLY A 90 -5.60 7.50 -2.76
CA GLY A 90 -6.29 7.43 -4.05
C GLY A 90 -5.53 7.88 -5.31
N GLY A 91 -6.14 7.62 -6.47
CA GLY A 91 -5.71 8.12 -7.78
C GLY A 91 -4.34 7.57 -8.22
N PRO A 92 -3.32 8.40 -8.50
CA PRO A 92 -1.98 7.91 -8.86
C PRO A 92 -1.33 7.06 -7.77
N TYR A 93 -1.62 7.37 -6.50
CA TYR A 93 -1.08 6.67 -5.34
C TYR A 93 -1.75 5.30 -5.11
N ALA A 94 -2.79 4.99 -5.89
CA ALA A 94 -3.44 3.68 -5.92
C ALA A 94 -2.53 2.59 -6.51
N TYR A 95 -1.77 2.97 -7.55
CA TYR A 95 -1.00 2.04 -8.37
C TYR A 95 0.45 1.92 -7.91
N THR A 96 0.98 2.98 -7.30
CA THR A 96 2.36 3.02 -6.79
C THR A 96 2.44 4.03 -5.66
N ARG A 97 3.26 3.74 -4.63
CA ARG A 97 3.55 4.68 -3.54
C ARG A 97 4.29 5.93 -4.01
N ASN A 98 4.93 5.85 -5.17
CA ASN A 98 5.93 6.82 -5.63
C ASN A 98 5.71 7.26 -7.11
N PRO A 99 4.50 7.69 -7.51
CA PRO A 99 4.17 7.99 -8.91
C PRO A 99 5.01 9.14 -9.47
N GLN A 100 5.33 10.13 -8.65
CA GLN A 100 6.17 11.27 -9.02
C GLN A 100 7.62 10.84 -9.31
N TYR A 101 8.21 9.98 -8.47
CA TYR A 101 9.53 9.42 -8.73
C TYR A 101 9.57 8.60 -10.01
N LEU A 102 8.52 7.80 -10.27
CA LEU A 102 8.40 7.04 -11.52
C LEU A 102 8.33 7.98 -12.75
N GLY A 103 7.52 9.04 -12.66
CA GLY A 103 7.45 10.08 -13.70
C GLY A 103 8.77 10.79 -13.94
N MET A 104 9.51 11.15 -12.88
CA MET A 104 10.84 11.77 -12.99
C MET A 104 11.87 10.83 -13.63
N ILE A 105 11.91 9.55 -13.21
CA ILE A 105 12.85 8.57 -13.77
C ILE A 105 12.60 8.37 -15.26
N ALA A 106 11.34 8.15 -15.65
CA ALA A 106 10.97 8.02 -17.05
C ALA A 106 11.29 9.30 -17.84
N GLY A 107 10.89 10.47 -17.30
CA GLY A 107 11.08 11.77 -17.93
C GLY A 107 12.54 12.10 -18.23
N VAL A 108 13.40 11.96 -17.21
CA VAL A 108 14.84 12.23 -17.29
C VAL A 108 15.56 11.21 -18.19
N THR A 109 15.18 9.93 -18.13
CA THR A 109 15.72 8.89 -19.02
C THR A 109 15.35 9.17 -20.48
N GLY A 110 14.09 9.53 -20.74
CA GLY A 110 13.63 9.93 -22.07
C GLY A 110 14.38 11.17 -22.58
N PHE A 111 14.63 12.15 -21.71
CA PHE A 111 15.32 13.38 -22.07
C PHE A 111 16.77 13.12 -22.45
N ALA A 112 17.45 12.22 -21.71
CA ALA A 112 18.79 11.77 -22.06
C ALA A 112 18.84 11.14 -23.46
N LEU A 113 17.91 10.24 -23.77
CA LEU A 113 17.80 9.61 -25.10
C LEU A 113 17.49 10.63 -26.20
N LEU A 114 16.60 11.59 -25.92
CA LEU A 114 16.22 12.64 -26.86
C LEU A 114 17.40 13.57 -27.19
N SER A 115 18.17 13.95 -26.17
CA SER A 115 19.31 14.87 -26.27
C SER A 115 20.49 14.29 -27.05
N ASP A 116 20.58 12.96 -27.15
CA ASP A 116 21.64 12.28 -27.90
C ASP A 116 23.04 12.71 -27.44
N SER A 117 23.22 12.84 -26.11
CA SER A 117 24.44 13.32 -25.47
C SER A 117 24.90 12.40 -24.36
N LEU A 118 26.16 11.97 -24.41
CA LEU A 118 26.77 11.12 -23.38
C LEU A 118 26.84 11.84 -22.03
N LEU A 119 27.10 13.15 -22.05
CA LEU A 119 27.21 13.94 -20.82
C LEU A 119 25.84 14.09 -20.16
N VAL A 120 24.77 14.34 -20.94
CA VAL A 120 23.40 14.36 -20.41
C VAL A 120 23.02 12.99 -19.89
N ALA A 121 23.35 11.90 -20.60
CA ALA A 121 23.09 10.54 -20.14
C ALA A 121 23.79 10.22 -18.81
N ALA A 122 25.04 10.66 -18.63
CA ALA A 122 25.77 10.47 -17.37
C ALA A 122 25.12 11.26 -16.20
N LEU A 123 24.73 12.52 -16.44
CA LEU A 123 24.03 13.34 -15.45
C LEU A 123 22.65 12.78 -15.12
N ALA A 124 21.91 12.33 -16.13
CA ALA A 124 20.62 11.67 -15.99
C ALA A 124 20.74 10.36 -15.18
N ALA A 125 21.74 9.53 -15.45
CA ALA A 125 21.99 8.31 -14.68
C ALA A 125 22.30 8.61 -13.21
N ALA A 126 23.10 9.65 -12.93
CA ALA A 126 23.35 10.10 -11.56
C ALA A 126 22.08 10.60 -10.87
N HIS A 127 21.24 11.36 -11.57
CA HIS A 127 19.95 11.84 -11.06
C HIS A 127 18.95 10.70 -10.82
N VAL A 128 18.83 9.75 -11.75
CA VAL A 128 17.97 8.56 -11.59
C VAL A 128 18.45 7.71 -10.41
N GLY A 129 19.76 7.48 -10.29
CA GLY A 129 20.33 6.78 -9.14
C GLY A 129 20.05 7.50 -7.81
N TRP A 130 20.10 8.84 -7.81
CA TRP A 130 19.71 9.65 -6.67
C TRP A 130 18.22 9.48 -6.30
N VAL A 131 17.33 9.63 -7.27
CA VAL A 131 15.87 9.48 -7.09
C VAL A 131 15.50 8.09 -6.58
N LEU A 132 16.16 7.03 -7.06
CA LEU A 132 15.94 5.65 -6.60
C LEU A 132 16.33 5.42 -5.12
N LEU A 133 17.14 6.32 -4.55
CA LEU A 133 17.52 6.26 -3.14
C LEU A 133 16.56 7.04 -2.23
N LEU A 134 15.81 8.00 -2.76
CA LEU A 134 14.93 8.86 -1.97
C LEU A 134 13.85 8.08 -1.21
N PRO A 135 13.14 7.09 -1.79
CA PRO A 135 12.16 6.30 -1.04
C PRO A 135 12.74 5.61 0.18
N ARG A 136 14.03 5.19 0.15
CA ARG A 136 14.66 4.56 1.32
C ARG A 136 14.86 5.51 2.49
N ALA A 137 15.00 6.81 2.22
CA ALA A 137 15.06 7.83 3.27
C ALA A 137 13.65 8.28 3.69
N GLU A 138 12.71 8.32 2.75
CA GLU A 138 11.37 8.88 2.96
C GLU A 138 10.38 7.89 3.59
N GLU A 139 10.38 6.63 3.19
CA GLU A 139 9.43 5.64 3.72
C GLU A 139 9.56 5.41 5.24
N PRO A 140 10.76 5.34 5.85
CA PRO A 140 10.86 5.26 7.32
C PRO A 140 10.26 6.47 8.03
N HIS A 141 10.44 7.67 7.48
CA HIS A 141 9.84 8.90 8.00
C HIS A 141 8.31 8.84 7.92
N LEU A 142 7.77 8.48 6.74
CA LEU A 142 6.33 8.36 6.54
C LEU A 142 5.69 7.26 7.42
N ARG A 143 6.38 6.14 7.63
CA ARG A 143 5.94 5.11 8.60
C ARG A 143 5.90 5.62 10.03
N ALA A 144 6.91 6.41 10.44
CA ALA A 144 6.93 7.00 11.78
C ALA A 144 5.80 8.01 11.99
N GLU A 145 5.38 8.71 10.94
CA GLU A 145 4.36 9.75 10.99
C GLU A 145 2.92 9.20 10.88
N PHE A 146 2.67 8.29 9.94
CA PHE A 146 1.33 7.76 9.66
C PHE A 146 1.07 6.38 10.28
N GLY A 147 2.09 5.72 10.81
CA GLY A 147 1.96 4.42 11.46
C GLY A 147 1.33 3.36 10.55
N GLU A 148 0.40 2.59 11.10
CA GLU A 148 -0.29 1.49 10.40
C GLU A 148 -1.05 1.95 9.14
N ALA A 149 -1.52 3.20 9.11
CA ALA A 149 -2.19 3.76 7.95
C ALA A 149 -1.26 3.90 6.73
N TYR A 150 0.06 3.85 6.90
CA TYR A 150 1.00 3.88 5.77
C TYR A 150 1.11 2.54 5.04
N ASP A 151 1.15 1.44 5.79
CA ASP A 151 1.47 0.11 5.26
C ASP A 151 0.24 -0.77 5.02
N TRP A 152 -0.97 -0.31 5.35
CA TRP A 152 -2.18 -1.15 5.31
C TRP A 152 -2.42 -1.87 3.98
N ARG A 153 -1.96 -1.33 2.85
CA ARG A 153 -2.09 -1.98 1.52
C ARG A 153 -1.18 -3.17 1.30
N ASP A 154 -0.05 -3.23 2.01
CA ASP A 154 0.77 -4.44 2.04
C ASP A 154 0.13 -5.50 2.94
N VAL A 155 -0.82 -5.09 3.77
CA VAL A 155 -1.45 -5.93 4.80
C VAL A 155 -2.81 -6.45 4.35
N ALA A 156 -3.55 -5.70 3.54
CA ALA A 156 -4.94 -6.01 3.21
C ALA A 156 -5.23 -5.94 1.70
N ARG A 157 -6.17 -6.78 1.26
CA ARG A 157 -6.70 -6.84 -0.10
C ARG A 157 -8.22 -7.02 -0.07
N PRO A 158 -8.95 -6.73 -1.15
CA PRO A 158 -10.36 -7.09 -1.25
C PRO A 158 -10.58 -8.60 -1.03
N MET A 159 -11.60 -8.96 -0.26
CA MET A 159 -12.01 -10.37 -0.13
C MET A 159 -12.55 -10.84 -1.50
N PRO A 160 -12.12 -12.01 -2.02
CA PRO A 160 -12.50 -12.49 -3.35
C PRO A 160 -13.96 -12.93 -3.46
N PHE A 161 -14.66 -13.14 -2.33
CA PHE A 161 -16.07 -13.49 -2.34
C PHE A 161 -16.91 -12.30 -2.86
N GLY A 162 -17.82 -12.59 -3.80
CA GLY A 162 -18.62 -11.55 -4.47
C GLY A 162 -17.96 -10.97 -5.73
N LEU A 163 -16.67 -11.25 -5.95
CA LEU A 163 -15.95 -10.82 -7.15
C LEU A 163 -15.97 -11.91 -8.22
N SER A 164 -16.04 -11.49 -9.48
CA SER A 164 -15.93 -12.33 -10.67
C SER A 164 -14.90 -11.77 -11.63
N GLU A 165 -14.20 -12.65 -12.34
CA GLU A 165 -13.34 -12.25 -13.45
C GLU A 165 -14.21 -11.82 -14.64
N ASP A 166 -13.88 -10.68 -15.24
CA ASP A 166 -14.49 -10.22 -16.48
C ASP A 166 -13.89 -10.93 -17.71
N GLY A 167 -14.25 -10.48 -18.92
CA GLY A 167 -13.79 -11.08 -20.17
C GLY A 167 -12.27 -10.99 -20.43
N ASP A 168 -11.58 -10.08 -19.74
CA ASP A 168 -10.14 -9.85 -19.84
C ASP A 168 -9.36 -10.49 -18.67
N GLY A 169 -10.06 -11.10 -17.71
CA GLY A 169 -9.49 -11.72 -16.52
C GLY A 169 -9.32 -10.76 -15.35
N GLU A 170 -9.88 -9.55 -15.44
CA GLU A 170 -9.79 -8.54 -14.38
C GLU A 170 -10.95 -8.76 -13.37
N PRO A 171 -10.68 -8.68 -12.05
CA PRO A 171 -11.74 -8.83 -11.07
C PRO A 171 -12.72 -7.65 -11.13
N SER A 172 -14.01 -7.96 -11.01
CA SER A 172 -15.12 -7.01 -10.98
C SER A 172 -16.22 -7.48 -10.05
N GLY A 173 -17.00 -6.54 -9.52
CA GLY A 173 -18.11 -6.83 -8.60
C GLY A 173 -17.93 -6.18 -7.23
N GLU A 174 -18.76 -6.61 -6.29
CA GLU A 174 -18.87 -6.03 -4.96
C GLU A 174 -18.47 -7.05 -3.90
N THR A 175 -17.69 -6.62 -2.91
CA THR A 175 -17.32 -7.41 -1.74
C THR A 175 -17.52 -6.59 -0.47
N PHE A 176 -17.66 -7.26 0.68
CA PHE A 176 -18.08 -6.64 1.94
C PHE A 176 -16.99 -6.64 3.01
N GLU A 177 -15.79 -7.13 2.67
CA GLU A 177 -14.74 -7.36 3.65
C GLU A 177 -13.36 -7.15 3.03
N TRP A 178 -12.41 -6.78 3.90
CA TRP A 178 -10.99 -6.82 3.61
C TRP A 178 -10.39 -8.13 4.13
N ALA A 179 -9.51 -8.73 3.34
CA ALA A 179 -8.74 -9.91 3.71
C ALA A 179 -7.28 -9.54 3.94
N LEU A 180 -6.55 -10.34 4.72
CA LEU A 180 -5.09 -10.23 4.76
C LEU A 180 -4.50 -10.47 3.36
N ALA A 181 -3.50 -9.69 3.00
CA ALA A 181 -2.78 -9.81 1.76
C ALA A 181 -2.11 -11.19 1.66
N THR A 182 -2.08 -11.72 0.44
CA THR A 182 -1.43 -12.99 0.12
C THR A 182 -0.32 -12.75 -0.89
N ASP A 183 0.71 -13.59 -0.85
CA ASP A 183 1.78 -13.58 -1.84
C ASP A 183 1.35 -14.24 -3.17
N ASP A 184 2.30 -14.34 -4.12
CA ASP A 184 2.07 -14.93 -5.44
C ASP A 184 1.70 -16.43 -5.39
N CYS A 185 2.01 -17.11 -4.28
CA CYS A 185 1.65 -18.51 -4.04
C CYS A 185 0.25 -18.66 -3.43
N GLY A 186 -0.35 -17.55 -2.99
CA GLY A 186 -1.63 -17.51 -2.28
C GLY A 186 -1.51 -17.69 -0.76
N ASP A 187 -0.29 -17.71 -0.22
CA ASP A 187 -0.04 -17.79 1.21
C ASP A 187 -0.14 -16.40 1.86
N CYS A 188 -0.48 -16.34 3.14
CA CYS A 188 -0.52 -15.06 3.87
C CYS A 188 0.82 -14.34 3.76
N THR A 189 0.82 -13.04 3.44
CA THR A 189 2.07 -12.27 3.22
C THR A 189 3.00 -12.22 4.44
N PHE A 190 2.50 -12.55 5.62
CA PHE A 190 3.28 -12.60 6.86
C PHE A 190 3.78 -13.99 7.21
N TYR A 191 3.44 -15.00 6.41
CA TYR A 191 3.91 -16.36 6.62
C TYR A 191 5.35 -16.48 6.11
N GLU A 192 6.25 -16.90 6.98
CA GLU A 192 7.63 -17.20 6.64
C GLU A 192 7.93 -18.65 7.02
N GLU A 193 8.59 -19.38 6.13
CA GLU A 193 9.09 -20.72 6.44
C GLU A 193 10.59 -20.66 6.72
N VAL A 194 10.98 -20.99 7.95
CA VAL A 194 12.39 -21.08 8.36
C VAL A 194 12.68 -22.51 8.80
N ASP A 195 13.62 -23.17 8.13
CA ASP A 195 14.03 -24.55 8.40
C ASP A 195 12.87 -25.57 8.41
N GLY A 196 11.92 -25.42 7.48
CA GLY A 196 10.75 -26.30 7.37
C GLY A 196 9.69 -26.09 8.46
N ARG A 197 9.77 -24.97 9.20
CA ARG A 197 8.75 -24.54 10.16
C ARG A 197 8.18 -23.20 9.74
N GLY A 198 6.87 -23.19 9.51
CA GLY A 198 6.09 -21.98 9.32
C GLY A 198 6.06 -21.13 10.58
N ALA A 199 6.30 -19.83 10.43
CA ALA A 199 6.22 -18.83 11.47
C ALA A 199 5.53 -17.57 10.91
N CYS A 200 4.76 -16.90 11.75
CA CYS A 200 4.21 -15.59 11.40
C CYS A 200 5.26 -14.52 11.72
N ALA A 201 5.75 -13.80 10.70
CA ALA A 201 6.76 -12.75 10.85
C ALA A 201 6.31 -11.59 11.75
N VAL A 202 4.99 -11.38 11.84
CA VAL A 202 4.36 -10.34 12.67
C VAL A 202 3.69 -10.91 13.91
N HIS A 203 4.17 -12.05 14.43
CA HIS A 203 3.54 -12.75 15.56
C HIS A 203 3.24 -11.81 16.76
N ASP A 204 4.17 -10.92 17.10
CA ASP A 204 4.04 -9.99 18.23
C ASP A 204 3.10 -8.81 17.96
N ALA A 205 2.81 -8.53 16.68
CA ALA A 205 1.93 -7.45 16.22
C ALA A 205 0.64 -8.00 15.57
N ARG A 206 0.31 -9.28 15.81
CA ARG A 206 -0.83 -9.95 15.18
C ARG A 206 -2.11 -9.12 15.35
N PRO A 207 -2.92 -8.93 14.29
CA PRO A 207 -4.22 -8.29 14.44
C PRO A 207 -5.16 -9.15 15.30
N LEU A 208 -6.23 -8.56 15.82
CA LEU A 208 -7.21 -9.23 16.70
C LEU A 208 -7.68 -10.58 16.15
N ILE A 209 -7.91 -10.68 14.84
CA ILE A 209 -8.29 -11.92 14.15
C ILE A 209 -7.26 -13.04 14.34
N CYS A 210 -5.97 -12.73 14.28
CA CYS A 210 -4.88 -13.68 14.42
C CYS A 210 -4.53 -13.97 15.89
N GLN A 211 -4.74 -13.02 16.80
CA GLN A 211 -4.53 -13.23 18.24
C GLN A 211 -5.56 -14.20 18.84
N THR A 212 -6.76 -14.22 18.27
CA THR A 212 -7.91 -14.98 18.78
C THR A 212 -8.12 -16.31 18.07
N TYR A 213 -7.39 -16.58 16.99
CA TYR A 213 -7.40 -17.88 16.30
C TYR A 213 -6.93 -19.01 17.26
N PRO A 214 -7.57 -20.19 17.28
CA PRO A 214 -8.66 -20.65 16.41
C PRO A 214 -10.06 -20.49 17.02
N PHE A 215 -10.26 -19.53 17.93
CA PHE A 215 -11.52 -19.37 18.65
C PHE A 215 -12.46 -18.36 18.00
N SER A 216 -13.76 -18.62 18.14
CA SER A 216 -14.84 -17.70 17.77
C SER A 216 -15.94 -17.70 18.83
N VAL A 217 -16.82 -16.70 18.79
CA VAL A 217 -18.02 -16.64 19.65
C VAL A 217 -19.25 -16.82 18.75
N GLY A 218 -20.12 -17.77 19.06
CA GLY A 218 -21.38 -18.03 18.35
C GLY A 218 -22.58 -17.29 18.96
N SER A 219 -23.71 -17.23 18.23
CA SER A 219 -24.86 -16.42 18.63
C SER A 219 -25.82 -17.13 19.59
N GLU A 220 -26.53 -16.35 20.43
CA GLU A 220 -27.62 -16.83 21.28
C GLU A 220 -28.84 -17.23 20.42
N GLY A 221 -28.81 -18.45 19.87
CA GLY A 221 -29.88 -18.99 19.03
C GLY A 221 -29.41 -20.03 18.02
N GLU A 222 -28.14 -19.97 17.60
CA GLU A 222 -27.52 -20.89 16.64
C GLU A 222 -26.77 -22.05 17.30
N SER A 223 -26.82 -22.18 18.63
CA SER A 223 -26.27 -23.34 19.38
C SER A 223 -26.88 -24.70 19.00
N ARG A 224 -27.78 -24.75 18.01
CA ARG A 224 -28.49 -25.94 17.52
C ARG A 224 -28.35 -26.22 16.02
N ARG A 225 -27.67 -25.37 15.23
CA ARG A 225 -27.43 -25.64 13.80
C ARG A 225 -25.94 -25.90 13.61
N ASP A 226 -25.61 -27.00 12.94
CA ASP A 226 -24.24 -27.35 12.53
C ASP A 226 -23.78 -26.58 11.28
N ASP A 227 -24.64 -25.69 10.79
CA ASP A 227 -24.36 -24.83 9.65
C ASP A 227 -23.70 -23.55 10.22
N GLY A 228 -22.46 -23.27 9.78
CA GLY A 228 -21.61 -22.17 10.26
C GLY A 228 -22.34 -20.83 10.41
N GLY A 229 -21.96 -20.09 11.44
CA GLY A 229 -22.64 -18.86 11.86
C GLY A 229 -22.13 -18.42 13.22
N GLY A 230 -21.01 -17.70 13.23
CA GLY A 230 -20.49 -17.00 14.40
C GLY A 230 -21.32 -15.75 14.71
N LEU A 231 -21.12 -15.14 15.88
CA LEU A 231 -21.61 -13.79 16.17
C LEU A 231 -20.93 -12.74 15.28
N GLY A 232 -19.70 -13.00 14.84
CA GLY A 232 -18.98 -12.16 13.88
C GLY A 232 -19.28 -12.56 12.43
N ALA A 233 -19.00 -11.64 11.50
CA ALA A 233 -19.12 -11.90 10.07
C ALA A 233 -18.07 -12.91 9.56
N THR A 234 -16.95 -13.06 10.28
CA THR A 234 -15.86 -13.97 9.90
C THR A 234 -15.75 -15.16 10.84
N GLU A 235 -15.86 -16.37 10.30
CA GLU A 235 -15.48 -17.59 11.02
C GLU A 235 -14.02 -17.95 10.70
N PRO A 236 -13.22 -18.34 11.72
CA PRO A 236 -11.89 -18.90 11.50
C PRO A 236 -11.91 -20.09 10.53
N MET A 237 -10.85 -20.22 9.74
CA MET A 237 -10.66 -21.38 8.88
C MET A 237 -10.60 -22.68 9.69
N GLY A 238 -11.33 -23.70 9.23
CA GLY A 238 -11.43 -25.02 9.86
C GLY A 238 -12.82 -25.30 10.42
N GLY A 239 -13.22 -26.57 10.43
CA GLY A 239 -14.48 -26.98 11.06
C GLY A 239 -14.47 -26.73 12.56
N VAL A 240 -15.64 -26.53 13.17
CA VAL A 240 -15.75 -26.43 14.63
C VAL A 240 -15.54 -27.82 15.23
N VAL A 241 -14.53 -27.99 16.08
CA VAL A 241 -14.20 -29.26 16.74
C VAL A 241 -14.65 -29.34 18.18
N GLU A 242 -14.77 -28.21 18.86
CA GLU A 242 -15.18 -28.14 20.26
C GLU A 242 -16.04 -26.90 20.52
N ARG A 243 -16.99 -27.02 21.45
CA ARG A 243 -17.93 -25.96 21.82
C ARG A 243 -18.14 -25.99 23.33
N GLU A 244 -18.03 -24.83 23.96
CA GLU A 244 -18.41 -24.63 25.37
C GLU A 244 -19.23 -23.34 25.49
N GLY A 245 -20.54 -23.49 25.71
CA GLY A 245 -21.48 -22.37 25.68
C GLY A 245 -21.48 -21.66 24.32
N LEU A 246 -21.10 -20.38 24.30
CA LEU A 246 -20.97 -19.59 23.07
C LEU A 246 -19.57 -19.67 22.45
N VAL A 247 -18.57 -20.17 23.17
CA VAL A 247 -17.19 -20.25 22.67
C VAL A 247 -17.06 -21.48 21.79
N ARG A 248 -16.46 -21.31 20.61
CA ARG A 248 -16.18 -22.38 19.63
C ARG A 248 -14.69 -22.44 19.35
N ALA A 249 -14.15 -23.64 19.24
CA ALA A 249 -12.79 -23.88 18.79
C ALA A 249 -12.80 -24.55 17.41
N HIS A 250 -11.98 -24.04 16.49
CA HIS A 250 -11.84 -24.55 15.14
C HIS A 250 -10.61 -25.47 15.02
N GLU A 251 -10.62 -26.33 14.01
CA GLU A 251 -9.50 -27.23 13.68
C GLU A 251 -8.18 -26.45 13.61
N CYS A 252 -7.22 -26.81 14.46
CA CYS A 252 -5.90 -26.20 14.52
C CYS A 252 -4.89 -27.16 15.17
N GLU A 253 -3.68 -27.23 14.61
CA GLU A 253 -2.60 -28.09 15.15
C GLU A 253 -2.15 -27.70 16.57
N GLY A 254 -2.41 -26.46 16.98
CA GLY A 254 -2.08 -25.94 18.31
C GLY A 254 -3.08 -26.31 19.40
N LEU A 255 -4.26 -26.83 19.06
CA LEU A 255 -5.32 -27.09 20.03
C LEU A 255 -4.94 -28.24 20.99
N GLY A 256 -5.33 -28.12 22.26
CA GLY A 256 -5.05 -29.11 23.32
C GLY A 256 -3.69 -28.95 24.02
N ARG A 257 -2.92 -27.91 23.69
CA ARG A 257 -1.72 -27.51 24.46
C ARG A 257 -2.09 -26.85 25.78
N ASP A 258 -1.19 -26.95 26.76
CA ASP A 258 -1.36 -26.27 28.04
C ASP A 258 -1.33 -24.74 27.85
N ILE A 259 -2.22 -24.04 28.54
CA ILE A 259 -2.30 -22.57 28.60
C ILE A 259 -2.41 -22.15 30.06
N SER A 260 -1.70 -21.09 30.46
CA SER A 260 -1.85 -20.56 31.81
C SER A 260 -3.22 -19.91 31.97
N ARG A 261 -3.71 -19.80 33.21
CA ARG A 261 -4.99 -19.14 33.45
C ARG A 261 -4.95 -17.66 33.06
N GLU A 262 -3.81 -17.00 33.24
CA GLU A 262 -3.61 -15.60 32.88
C GLU A 262 -3.72 -15.40 31.36
N ASP A 263 -2.96 -16.19 30.58
CA ASP A 263 -3.01 -16.13 29.11
C ASP A 263 -4.41 -16.50 28.57
N ALA A 264 -5.11 -17.43 29.23
CA ALA A 264 -6.46 -17.80 28.86
C ALA A 264 -7.48 -16.67 29.12
N GLU A 265 -7.32 -15.93 30.22
CA GLU A 265 -8.14 -14.77 30.53
C GLU A 265 -7.86 -13.60 29.57
N GLU A 266 -6.59 -13.39 29.18
CA GLU A 266 -6.20 -12.41 28.15
C GLU A 266 -6.78 -12.76 26.77
N LEU A 267 -6.64 -14.02 26.34
CA LEU A 267 -7.22 -14.51 25.09
C LEU A 267 -8.74 -14.37 25.07
N ALA A 268 -9.41 -14.66 26.19
CA ALA A 268 -10.86 -14.48 26.31
C ALA A 268 -11.27 -13.00 26.22
N ALA A 269 -10.48 -12.09 26.79
CA ALA A 269 -10.70 -10.65 26.67
C ALA A 269 -10.54 -10.18 25.21
N ALA A 270 -9.46 -10.59 24.54
CA ALA A 270 -9.23 -10.28 23.13
C ALA A 270 -10.32 -10.86 22.22
N LEU A 271 -10.79 -12.08 22.49
CA LEU A 271 -11.88 -12.72 21.75
C LEU A 271 -13.19 -11.95 21.89
N LYS A 272 -13.48 -11.46 23.10
CA LYS A 272 -14.66 -10.62 23.34
C LYS A 272 -14.56 -9.28 22.63
N GLU A 273 -13.39 -8.62 22.70
CA GLU A 273 -13.14 -7.37 22.01
C GLU A 273 -13.33 -7.52 20.49
N ARG A 274 -12.72 -8.56 19.91
CA ARG A 274 -12.90 -8.91 18.51
C ARG A 274 -14.37 -9.09 18.15
N ALA A 275 -15.11 -9.90 18.91
CA ALA A 275 -16.51 -10.19 18.63
C ALA A 275 -17.40 -8.93 18.66
N VAL A 276 -17.14 -8.01 19.60
CA VAL A 276 -17.85 -6.71 19.63
C VAL A 276 -17.50 -5.87 18.42
N ARG A 277 -16.21 -5.74 18.09
CA ARG A 277 -15.77 -4.93 16.94
C ARG A 277 -16.33 -5.49 15.63
N GLU A 278 -16.25 -6.80 15.39
CA GLU A 278 -16.82 -7.43 14.19
C GLU A 278 -18.33 -7.17 14.05
N LEU A 279 -19.07 -7.17 15.16
CA LEU A 279 -20.50 -6.83 15.16
C LEU A 279 -20.74 -5.36 14.82
N GLU A 280 -19.97 -4.45 15.39
CA GLU A 280 -20.06 -3.00 15.10
C GLU A 280 -19.73 -2.72 13.63
N GLU A 281 -18.66 -3.32 13.10
CA GLU A 281 -18.27 -3.23 11.69
C GLU A 281 -19.36 -3.80 10.77
N ALA A 282 -19.91 -4.98 11.08
CA ALA A 282 -20.98 -5.59 10.29
C ALA A 282 -22.28 -4.77 10.31
N ILE A 283 -22.61 -4.16 11.46
CA ILE A 283 -23.72 -3.19 11.55
C ILE A 283 -23.44 -1.98 10.67
N GLY A 284 -22.22 -1.44 10.71
CA GLY A 284 -21.79 -0.32 9.87
C GLY A 284 -21.92 -0.61 8.38
N VAL A 285 -21.41 -1.76 7.93
CA VAL A 285 -21.55 -2.22 6.53
C VAL A 285 -23.02 -2.36 6.15
N ARG A 286 -23.84 -3.04 6.98
CA ARG A 286 -25.27 -3.22 6.70
C ARG A 286 -26.01 -1.88 6.59
N ASP A 287 -25.75 -0.96 7.51
CA ASP A 287 -26.46 0.31 7.61
C ASP A 287 -25.99 1.32 6.56
N GLY A 288 -24.73 1.22 6.11
CA GLY A 288 -24.13 2.06 5.08
C GLY A 288 -24.17 1.47 3.66
N TYR A 289 -24.60 0.21 3.49
CA TYR A 289 -24.61 -0.44 2.20
C TYR A 289 -25.60 0.23 1.24
N GLU A 290 -25.07 0.64 0.09
CA GLU A 290 -25.84 1.09 -1.06
C GLU A 290 -25.34 0.32 -2.30
N PRO A 291 -26.22 -0.32 -3.09
CA PRO A 291 -25.82 -0.95 -4.34
C PRO A 291 -25.17 0.07 -5.29
N THR A 292 -24.19 -0.35 -6.06
CA THR A 292 -23.47 0.53 -6.97
C THR A 292 -23.27 -0.10 -8.35
N ASP A 293 -23.45 0.69 -9.40
CA ASP A 293 -23.28 0.27 -10.79
C ASP A 293 -21.89 0.68 -11.36
N VAL A 294 -20.94 1.02 -10.48
CA VAL A 294 -19.61 1.44 -10.92
C VAL A 294 -18.79 0.26 -11.42
N ASP A 295 -18.09 0.47 -12.55
CA ASP A 295 -17.20 -0.54 -13.11
C ASP A 295 -16.02 -0.86 -12.19
N GLY A 296 -15.66 -2.15 -12.12
CA GLY A 296 -14.52 -2.69 -11.38
C GLY A 296 -14.91 -3.32 -10.03
N VAL A 297 -13.92 -3.45 -9.14
CA VAL A 297 -14.13 -3.94 -7.77
C VAL A 297 -14.56 -2.80 -6.86
N VAL A 298 -15.57 -3.05 -6.03
CA VAL A 298 -15.98 -2.20 -4.91
C VAL A 298 -15.93 -3.00 -3.62
N VAL A 299 -15.27 -2.45 -2.61
CA VAL A 299 -15.24 -2.95 -1.25
C VAL A 299 -16.16 -2.08 -0.41
N HIS A 300 -17.19 -2.68 0.16
CA HIS A 300 -18.08 -2.04 1.14
C HIS A 300 -17.54 -2.36 2.54
N ASP A 301 -17.06 -1.35 3.25
CA ASP A 301 -16.75 -1.46 4.67
C ASP A 301 -17.62 -0.50 5.51
N SER A 302 -17.42 -0.49 6.83
CA SER A 302 -18.22 0.35 7.73
C SER A 302 -18.05 1.86 7.48
N GLU A 303 -17.03 2.27 6.75
CA GLU A 303 -16.76 3.66 6.37
C GLU A 303 -17.33 4.02 4.99
N GLY A 304 -17.89 3.04 4.27
CA GLY A 304 -18.59 3.19 2.99
C GLY A 304 -17.92 2.45 1.82
N GLN A 305 -18.26 2.89 0.60
CA GLN A 305 -17.75 2.29 -0.63
C GLN A 305 -16.32 2.73 -0.93
N LYS A 306 -15.44 1.75 -1.12
CA LYS A 306 -14.03 1.95 -1.47
C LYS A 306 -13.64 1.16 -2.71
N ARG A 307 -12.65 1.66 -3.43
CA ARG A 307 -11.91 0.93 -4.45
C ARG A 307 -10.89 0.00 -3.77
N PRO A 308 -10.30 -0.98 -4.49
CA PRO A 308 -9.27 -1.88 -3.94
C PRO A 308 -8.06 -1.19 -3.31
N ASP A 309 -7.80 0.04 -3.74
CA ASP A 309 -6.74 0.89 -3.22
C ASP A 309 -7.15 1.63 -1.92
N GLY A 310 -8.38 1.46 -1.43
CA GLY A 310 -8.96 2.13 -0.27
C GLY A 310 -9.45 3.55 -0.51
N SER A 311 -9.37 4.07 -1.74
CA SER A 311 -9.97 5.36 -2.08
C SER A 311 -11.49 5.24 -2.12
N ARG A 312 -12.18 6.31 -1.72
CA ARG A 312 -13.65 6.34 -1.78
C ARG A 312 -14.13 6.30 -3.22
N VAL A 313 -15.23 5.60 -3.45
CA VAL A 313 -15.94 5.68 -4.73
C VAL A 313 -16.66 7.03 -4.74
N ASP A 314 -16.17 7.98 -5.54
CA ASP A 314 -16.84 9.28 -5.70
C ASP A 314 -18.19 9.12 -6.43
N GLU A 315 -19.26 9.69 -5.87
CA GLU A 315 -20.63 9.71 -6.44
C GLU A 315 -20.74 10.46 -7.79
N THR A 316 -19.65 11.04 -8.31
CA THR A 316 -19.71 12.02 -9.41
C THR A 316 -19.75 11.44 -10.82
N ASN A 317 -19.93 10.12 -10.99
CA ASN A 317 -19.94 9.47 -12.30
C ASN A 317 -21.22 8.64 -12.57
N THR A 318 -22.36 9.11 -12.06
CA THR A 318 -23.70 8.67 -12.48
C THR A 318 -24.27 9.58 -13.56
#